data_AF-A0A9X3J229-F1
#
_entry.id   AF-A0A9X3J229-F1
#
_cell.length_a   1.000
_cell.length_b   1.000
_cell.length_c   1.000
_cell.angle_alpha   90.00
_cell.angle_beta   90.00
_cell.angle_gamma   90.00
#
_symmetry.space_group_name_H-M   'P 1'
#
loop_
_entity.id
_entity.type
_entity.pdbx_description
1 polymer ?
#
loop_
_entity_poly.entity_id
_entity_poly.type
_entity_poly.pdbx_seq_one_letter_code
_entity_poly.pdbx_strand_id
1 'polypeptide(L)'
;MMSRTPFFLALALSLSAASACDEGMDGEFGADDGLEFRPGGFGAGGVLLNTNAIGDHPLHELNRFGELHEDVQLIAVYLKIVYKDQISWLKLDEVWSEKGQLRGRIKDVYYKGSAFVGSRWDLATYGGGIGKRKMFIDKYRYDEVDGNHKYVFAYPKDVTYGLHYYTKKTQPIKETGMLGACGDINGEGLEAVVYEDLHVDMKDGYVDNEKDLINIACLDGGIGKSALWGFRPWDIGYYEFMGAIRTIRADYCGDGDSWTKPGTAIELEDKWGYHTFADPLLKTEAFFGPKGAACVTRPRRPEIQLTGVECNGAKLPDCKDAKLGDFADTYFWTKAP
;
A
#
# COMPACT_ATOMS: atom_id res chain seq x y z
N MET A 1 -52.28 69.49 -17.39
CA MET A 1 -51.96 68.52 -18.47
C MET A 1 -51.59 67.20 -17.79
N MET A 2 -52.35 66.13 -18.08
CA MET A 2 -52.07 64.69 -17.91
C MET A 2 -50.59 64.33 -17.57
N SER A 3 -50.21 63.32 -16.78
CA SER A 3 -50.83 62.05 -16.41
C SER A 3 -49.76 61.15 -15.71
N ARG A 4 -50.23 60.14 -14.95
CA ARG A 4 -49.62 58.81 -14.65
C ARG A 4 -48.56 58.65 -13.54
N THR A 5 -49.04 58.07 -12.44
CA THR A 5 -48.35 57.11 -11.55
C THR A 5 -48.02 55.80 -12.27
N PRO A 6 -46.96 55.08 -11.86
CA PRO A 6 -46.94 53.63 -11.96
C PRO A 6 -46.73 52.93 -10.61
N PHE A 7 -47.54 51.88 -10.44
CA PHE A 7 -47.45 50.75 -9.53
C PHE A 7 -46.08 50.07 -9.58
N PHE A 8 -45.56 49.59 -8.45
CA PHE A 8 -44.66 48.44 -8.41
C PHE A 8 -45.18 47.38 -7.45
N LEU A 9 -45.21 46.17 -7.99
CA LEU A 9 -45.83 44.94 -7.53
C LEU A 9 -45.01 44.29 -6.40
N ALA A 10 -45.67 43.90 -5.32
CA ALA A 10 -45.11 42.98 -4.33
C ALA A 10 -45.17 41.55 -4.88
N LEU A 11 -44.06 40.81 -4.84
CA LEU A 11 -44.02 39.39 -5.18
C LEU A 11 -43.71 38.57 -3.92
N ALA A 12 -44.64 37.69 -3.59
CA ALA A 12 -44.66 36.83 -2.42
C ALA A 12 -43.59 35.72 -2.50
N LEU A 13 -42.86 35.50 -1.39
CA LEU A 13 -42.12 34.26 -1.17
C LEU A 13 -43.09 33.18 -0.69
N SER A 14 -43.26 32.14 -1.50
CA SER A 14 -44.02 30.95 -1.14
C SER A 14 -43.20 30.05 -0.21
N LEU A 15 -43.69 29.87 1.03
CA LEU A 15 -43.36 28.73 1.87
C LEU A 15 -43.89 27.45 1.23
N SER A 16 -43.02 26.47 1.06
CA SER A 16 -43.40 25.07 0.93
C SER A 16 -42.64 24.27 1.99
N ALA A 17 -43.31 24.03 3.11
CA ALA A 17 -42.96 22.99 4.06
C ALA A 17 -43.55 21.66 3.57
N ALA A 18 -42.71 20.63 3.48
CA ALA A 18 -43.13 19.24 3.57
C ALA A 18 -42.13 18.52 4.50
N SER A 19 -42.69 17.97 5.56
CA SER A 19 -42.06 17.33 6.72
C SER A 19 -41.85 15.84 6.53
N ALA A 20 -40.72 15.32 7.02
CA ALA A 20 -40.56 14.02 7.70
C ALA A 20 -39.15 14.01 8.35
N CYS A 21 -39.03 14.30 9.66
CA CYS A 21 -38.88 13.34 10.77
C CYS A 21 -37.56 12.53 10.69
N ASP A 22 -36.52 12.89 11.46
CA ASP A 22 -36.22 12.45 12.87
C ASP A 22 -35.46 11.10 12.88
N GLU A 23 -34.36 10.83 13.60
CA GLU A 23 -33.52 11.50 14.62
C GLU A 23 -32.15 10.77 14.58
N GLY A 24 -31.09 11.40 15.13
CA GLY A 24 -29.84 10.70 15.45
C GLY A 24 -28.54 11.43 15.13
N MET A 25 -28.35 12.61 15.73
CA MET A 25 -27.03 13.12 16.14
C MET A 25 -26.38 12.06 17.06
N ASP A 26 -25.07 11.80 17.04
CA ASP A 26 -23.97 12.63 17.56
C ASP A 26 -22.68 12.12 16.89
N GLY A 27 -21.79 12.93 16.34
CA GLY A 27 -20.99 13.92 17.05
C GLY A 27 -19.76 14.19 16.18
N GLU A 28 -19.72 15.41 15.67
CA GLU A 28 -18.61 16.06 15.01
C GLU A 28 -17.39 16.09 15.95
N PHE A 29 -16.27 15.48 15.54
CA PHE A 29 -14.95 15.89 15.99
C PHE A 29 -14.34 16.75 14.89
N GLY A 30 -14.45 18.06 15.09
CA GLY A 30 -13.98 19.08 14.16
C GLY A 30 -12.47 19.27 14.17
N ALA A 31 -12.00 19.59 12.96
CA ALA A 31 -11.09 20.69 12.60
C ALA A 31 -9.68 20.82 13.22
N ASP A 32 -8.76 21.06 12.29
CA ASP A 32 -7.35 21.49 12.38
C ASP A 32 -6.27 20.43 12.70
N ASP A 33 -5.52 20.10 11.64
CA ASP A 33 -4.14 19.58 11.63
C ASP A 33 -3.81 18.32 12.45
N GLY A 34 -4.77 17.42 12.62
CA GLY A 34 -4.51 16.05 13.07
C GLY A 34 -4.04 15.16 11.91
N LEU A 35 -2.78 14.70 11.95
CA LEU A 35 -2.29 13.62 11.08
C LEU A 35 -3.09 12.34 11.35
N GLU A 36 -4.21 12.18 10.65
CA GLU A 36 -4.96 10.93 10.62
C GLU A 36 -4.14 9.91 9.81
N PHE A 37 -3.28 9.15 10.47
CA PHE A 37 -2.55 8.04 9.86
C PHE A 37 -3.52 6.90 9.50
N ARG A 38 -4.27 7.09 8.42
CA ARG A 38 -5.09 6.07 7.77
C ARG A 38 -4.94 6.17 6.26
N PRO A 39 -4.58 5.04 5.64
CA PRO A 39 -5.44 4.51 4.61
C PRO A 39 -6.08 3.23 5.15
N GLY A 40 -7.33 3.36 5.57
CA GLY A 40 -8.24 2.22 5.63
C GLY A 40 -8.41 1.71 4.20
N GLY A 41 -8.05 0.45 3.95
CA GLY A 41 -8.55 -0.25 2.78
C GLY A 41 -10.05 -0.45 2.99
N PHE A 42 -10.87 0.30 2.26
CA PHE A 42 -12.28 -0.02 2.14
C PHE A 42 -12.41 -1.38 1.44
N GLY A 43 -12.87 -2.38 2.22
CA GLY A 43 -13.42 -3.63 1.72
C GLY A 43 -12.39 -4.59 1.12
N ALA A 44 -12.18 -5.73 1.78
CA ALA A 44 -11.53 -6.96 1.32
C ALA A 44 -10.09 -6.94 0.75
N GLY A 45 -9.26 -5.96 1.10
CA GLY A 45 -7.80 -5.99 0.88
C GLY A 45 -7.00 -5.28 1.98
N GLY A 46 -6.09 -6.01 2.64
CA GLY A 46 -4.88 -5.45 3.28
C GLY A 46 -4.68 -5.53 4.81
N VAL A 47 -4.10 -6.63 5.32
CA VAL A 47 -2.97 -6.62 6.31
C VAL A 47 -1.94 -7.71 5.97
N LEU A 48 -1.87 -8.03 4.68
CA LEU A 48 -0.82 -8.88 4.13
C LEU A 48 0.45 -8.06 3.95
N LEU A 49 1.59 -8.73 3.81
CA LEU A 49 2.86 -8.07 3.53
C LEU A 49 2.77 -7.28 2.21
N ASN A 50 2.18 -7.89 1.19
CA ASN A 50 1.93 -7.31 -0.12
C ASN A 50 0.67 -7.93 -0.74
N THR A 51 0.08 -7.24 -1.73
CA THR A 51 -1.17 -7.67 -2.39
C THR A 51 -1.04 -7.66 -3.92
N ASN A 52 0.17 -7.50 -4.45
CA ASN A 52 0.39 -7.48 -5.89
C ASN A 52 0.22 -8.87 -6.50
N ALA A 53 -0.60 -8.97 -7.54
CA ALA A 53 -0.84 -10.21 -8.26
C ALA A 53 -1.06 -9.94 -9.75
N ILE A 54 -0.77 -10.95 -10.57
CA ILE A 54 -1.11 -10.96 -12.00
C ILE A 54 -2.13 -12.04 -12.28
N GLY A 55 -3.39 -11.70 -12.03
CA GLY A 55 -4.45 -12.69 -12.05
C GLY A 55 -4.29 -13.66 -10.89
N ASP A 56 -4.27 -14.96 -11.18
CA ASP A 56 -4.20 -16.05 -10.21
C ASP A 56 -2.79 -16.36 -9.68
N HIS A 57 -1.80 -15.55 -10.05
CA HIS A 57 -0.43 -15.67 -9.53
C HIS A 57 -0.04 -14.48 -8.67
N PRO A 58 0.52 -14.69 -7.46
CA PRO A 58 1.18 -13.62 -6.72
C PRO A 58 2.36 -13.06 -7.51
N LEU A 59 2.65 -11.77 -7.34
CA LEU A 59 3.71 -11.07 -8.08
C LEU A 59 4.39 -10.04 -7.19
N HIS A 60 5.24 -10.45 -6.26
CA HIS A 60 5.86 -9.49 -5.33
C HIS A 60 7.15 -8.91 -5.89
N GLU A 61 7.95 -9.78 -6.47
CA GLU A 61 9.33 -9.49 -6.84
C GLU A 61 9.61 -9.99 -8.25
N LEU A 62 10.50 -9.29 -8.94
CA LEU A 62 10.97 -9.63 -10.26
C LEU A 62 12.50 -9.53 -10.28
N ASN A 63 13.17 -10.62 -10.64
CA ASN A 63 14.58 -10.55 -10.99
C ASN A 63 14.74 -9.80 -12.33
N ARG A 64 15.50 -8.70 -12.32
CA ARG A 64 15.62 -7.78 -13.46
C ARG A 64 16.40 -8.34 -14.65
N PHE A 65 17.15 -9.42 -14.46
CA PHE A 65 17.86 -10.13 -15.52
C PHE A 65 17.05 -11.28 -16.13
N GLY A 66 15.82 -11.48 -15.64
CA GLY A 66 14.93 -12.51 -16.15
C GLY A 66 15.26 -13.91 -15.67
N GLU A 67 15.91 -14.04 -14.52
CA GLU A 67 15.98 -15.32 -13.81
C GLU A 67 14.60 -15.65 -13.22
N LEU A 68 14.34 -16.95 -13.01
CA LEU A 68 13.11 -17.40 -12.37
C LEU A 68 13.18 -17.07 -10.87
N HIS A 69 12.18 -16.32 -10.38
CA HIS A 69 12.03 -15.95 -8.97
C HIS A 69 10.60 -16.22 -8.52
N GLU A 70 10.40 -17.04 -7.50
CA GLU A 70 9.09 -17.38 -6.93
C GLU A 70 7.99 -17.66 -7.99
N ASP A 71 8.28 -18.61 -8.90
CA ASP A 71 7.38 -18.99 -9.99
C ASP A 71 7.03 -17.87 -10.99
N VAL A 72 7.81 -16.78 -11.04
CA VAL A 72 7.67 -15.71 -12.02
C VAL A 72 9.01 -15.39 -12.69
N GLN A 73 8.97 -15.15 -14.00
CA GLN A 73 10.12 -14.70 -14.77
C GLN A 73 9.81 -13.42 -15.55
N LEU A 74 10.65 -12.40 -15.41
CA LEU A 74 10.60 -11.20 -16.26
C LEU A 74 11.23 -11.49 -17.63
N ILE A 75 10.44 -11.42 -18.69
CA ILE A 75 10.92 -11.72 -20.05
C ILE A 75 11.46 -10.48 -20.75
N ALA A 76 10.73 -9.37 -20.67
CA ALA A 76 11.12 -8.10 -21.28
C ALA A 76 10.24 -6.95 -20.80
N VAL A 77 10.82 -5.75 -20.78
CA VAL A 77 10.09 -4.50 -20.58
C VAL A 77 10.17 -3.63 -21.84
N TYR A 78 9.05 -3.04 -22.22
CA TYR A 78 8.92 -2.19 -23.38
C TYR A 78 8.34 -0.84 -23.00
N LEU A 79 8.98 0.24 -23.42
CA LEU A 79 8.41 1.58 -23.34
C LEU A 79 7.44 1.82 -24.51
N LYS A 80 6.32 2.46 -24.21
CA LYS A 80 5.32 2.85 -25.20
C LYS A 80 5.73 4.16 -25.86
N ILE A 81 5.76 4.16 -27.18
CA ILE A 81 5.94 5.37 -27.98
C ILE A 81 4.67 5.58 -28.81
N VAL A 82 4.09 6.77 -28.73
CA VAL A 82 2.94 7.18 -29.54
C VAL A 82 3.39 8.24 -30.52
N TYR A 83 3.28 7.96 -31.81
CA TYR A 83 3.59 8.92 -32.87
C TYR A 83 2.51 8.85 -33.95
N LYS A 84 1.87 10.00 -34.24
CA LYS A 84 0.77 10.10 -35.22
C LYS A 84 -0.29 9.00 -35.04
N ASP A 85 -0.75 8.84 -33.80
CA ASP A 85 -1.74 7.82 -33.37
C ASP A 85 -1.31 6.35 -33.56
N GLN A 86 -0.05 6.11 -33.92
CA GLN A 86 0.53 4.77 -33.98
C GLN A 86 1.31 4.48 -32.70
N ILE A 87 1.02 3.31 -32.11
CA ILE A 87 1.74 2.79 -30.96
C ILE A 87 2.91 1.92 -31.45
N SER A 88 4.10 2.24 -30.98
CA SER A 88 5.30 1.39 -31.12
C SER A 88 5.89 1.07 -29.75
N TRP A 89 6.66 -0.01 -29.68
CA TRP A 89 7.22 -0.55 -28.45
C TRP A 89 8.74 -0.57 -28.55
N LEU A 90 9.41 0.11 -27.63
CA LEU A 90 10.87 0.08 -27.52
C LEU A 90 11.28 -0.86 -26.39
N LYS A 91 11.96 -1.97 -26.73
CA LYS A 91 12.48 -2.90 -25.74
C LYS A 91 13.61 -2.23 -24.96
N LEU A 92 13.55 -2.28 -23.63
CA LEU A 92 14.63 -1.88 -22.74
C LEU A 92 15.75 -2.93 -22.78
N ASP A 93 17.00 -2.48 -22.76
CA ASP A 93 18.16 -3.33 -22.53
C ASP A 93 18.29 -3.69 -21.04
N GLU A 94 17.82 -2.80 -20.17
CA GLU A 94 17.91 -2.92 -18.71
C GLU A 94 16.77 -2.14 -18.04
N VAL A 95 16.29 -2.65 -16.91
CA VAL A 95 15.30 -2.01 -16.04
C VAL A 95 15.71 -2.21 -14.58
N TRP A 96 15.56 -1.19 -13.75
CA TRP A 96 15.83 -1.26 -12.31
C TRP A 96 14.99 -0.23 -11.57
N SER A 97 14.96 -0.32 -10.24
CA SER A 97 14.51 0.78 -9.38
C SER A 97 15.74 1.42 -8.75
N GLU A 98 15.71 2.74 -8.55
CA GLU A 98 16.68 3.46 -7.72
C GLU A 98 15.90 4.41 -6.82
N LYS A 99 15.96 4.20 -5.50
CA LYS A 99 15.19 4.97 -4.50
C LYS A 99 13.71 5.14 -4.86
N GLY A 100 13.06 4.06 -5.30
CA GLY A 100 11.63 4.12 -5.69
C GLY A 100 11.38 4.46 -7.15
N GLN A 101 12.35 5.08 -7.85
CA GLN A 101 12.17 5.49 -9.23
C GLN A 101 12.52 4.35 -10.19
N LEU A 102 11.55 3.87 -10.96
CA LEU A 102 11.82 2.99 -12.08
C LEU A 102 12.71 3.71 -13.10
N ARG A 103 13.74 3.01 -13.53
CA ARG A 103 14.75 3.43 -14.49
C ARG A 103 14.94 2.37 -15.54
N GLY A 104 15.25 2.81 -16.74
CA GLY A 104 15.46 1.94 -17.87
C GLY A 104 16.48 2.51 -18.82
N ARG A 105 17.12 1.62 -19.58
CA ARG A 105 18.16 2.01 -20.54
C ARG A 105 17.92 1.35 -21.89
N ILE A 106 18.17 2.12 -22.95
CA ILE A 106 18.29 1.62 -24.32
C ILE A 106 19.57 2.22 -24.88
N LYS A 107 20.58 1.38 -25.12
CA LYS A 107 21.94 1.80 -25.47
C LYS A 107 22.45 2.82 -24.45
N ASP A 108 22.63 4.07 -24.86
CA ASP A 108 23.13 5.18 -24.04
C ASP A 108 22.02 6.15 -23.59
N VAL A 109 20.76 5.83 -23.88
CA VAL A 109 19.59 6.64 -23.51
C VAL A 109 18.94 6.10 -22.25
N TYR A 110 18.74 6.98 -21.28
CA TYR A 110 18.16 6.67 -19.98
C TYR A 110 16.74 7.20 -19.86
N TYR A 111 15.86 6.37 -19.30
CA TYR A 111 14.45 6.65 -19.06
C TYR A 111 14.16 6.49 -17.57
N LYS A 112 13.20 7.27 -17.06
CA LYS A 112 12.85 7.23 -15.62
C LYS A 112 11.41 7.65 -15.37
N GLY A 113 10.83 7.16 -14.27
CA GLY A 113 9.54 7.63 -13.75
C GLY A 113 8.43 7.65 -14.78
N SER A 114 7.98 8.85 -15.17
CA SER A 114 6.85 9.04 -16.11
C SER A 114 7.08 8.43 -17.50
N ALA A 115 8.32 8.19 -17.92
CA ALA A 115 8.61 7.49 -19.17
C ALA A 115 8.06 6.05 -19.19
N PHE A 116 7.80 5.45 -18.03
CA PHE A 116 7.24 4.12 -17.89
C PHE A 116 5.71 4.09 -18.02
N VAL A 117 5.01 5.22 -18.08
CA VAL A 117 3.55 5.25 -18.25
C VAL A 117 3.18 4.61 -19.59
N GLY A 118 2.30 3.62 -19.55
CA GLY A 118 1.90 2.78 -20.67
C GLY A 118 2.92 1.71 -21.06
N SER A 119 4.05 1.57 -20.34
CA SER A 119 5.02 0.51 -20.58
C SER A 119 4.39 -0.88 -20.43
N ARG A 120 4.93 -1.85 -21.16
CA ARG A 120 4.50 -3.25 -21.16
C ARG A 120 5.60 -4.13 -20.59
N TRP A 121 5.23 -4.98 -19.64
CA TRP A 121 6.10 -5.94 -18.97
C TRP A 121 5.61 -7.33 -19.34
N ASP A 122 6.40 -8.03 -20.14
CA ASP A 122 6.12 -9.40 -20.56
C ASP A 122 6.68 -10.35 -19.48
N LEU A 123 5.82 -11.21 -18.94
CA LEU A 123 6.14 -12.12 -17.83
C LEU A 123 5.80 -13.56 -18.21
N ALA A 124 6.48 -14.52 -17.59
CA ALA A 124 6.07 -15.91 -17.55
C ALA A 124 5.76 -16.32 -16.10
N THR A 125 4.63 -17.00 -15.89
CA THR A 125 4.23 -17.54 -14.57
C THR A 125 4.27 -19.07 -14.59
N TYR A 126 4.63 -19.66 -13.45
CA TYR A 126 4.79 -21.08 -13.21
C TYR A 126 3.87 -21.50 -12.03
N GLY A 127 3.84 -22.79 -11.65
CA GLY A 127 3.01 -23.27 -10.54
C GLY A 127 1.59 -23.75 -10.90
N GLY A 128 1.28 -23.92 -12.19
CA GLY A 128 0.02 -24.52 -12.69
C GLY A 128 0.03 -24.84 -14.19
N GLY A 129 1.22 -24.83 -14.79
CA GLY A 129 1.45 -24.66 -16.23
C GLY A 129 2.25 -23.37 -16.50
N ILE A 130 2.76 -23.21 -17.72
CA ILE A 130 3.48 -22.00 -18.13
C ILE A 130 2.45 -21.00 -18.70
N GLY A 131 2.25 -19.88 -18.01
CA GLY A 131 1.39 -18.79 -18.44
C GLY A 131 2.22 -17.62 -18.99
N LYS A 132 1.96 -17.17 -20.23
CA LYS A 132 2.52 -15.90 -20.72
C LYS A 132 1.58 -14.76 -20.33
N ARG A 133 2.09 -13.81 -19.55
CA ARG A 133 1.33 -12.69 -19.01
C ARG A 133 1.90 -11.35 -19.49
N LYS A 134 1.06 -10.33 -19.45
CA LYS A 134 1.41 -8.94 -19.72
C LYS A 134 0.90 -8.08 -18.58
N MET A 135 1.80 -7.29 -18.02
CA MET A 135 1.48 -6.23 -17.07
C MET A 135 1.83 -4.88 -17.70
N PHE A 136 1.16 -3.83 -17.28
CA PHE A 136 1.34 -2.48 -17.76
C PHE A 136 1.39 -1.52 -16.60
N ILE A 137 2.06 -0.39 -16.80
CA ILE A 137 1.96 0.75 -15.88
C ILE A 137 0.90 1.69 -16.44
N ASP A 138 -0.24 1.81 -15.75
CA ASP A 138 -1.35 2.69 -16.14
C ASP A 138 -1.06 4.15 -15.77
N LYS A 139 -0.57 4.38 -14.55
CA LYS A 139 -0.31 5.72 -14.01
C LYS A 139 1.03 5.78 -13.29
N TYR A 140 1.59 6.98 -13.26
CA TYR A 140 2.75 7.33 -12.45
C TYR A 140 2.54 8.73 -11.88
N ARG A 141 2.98 8.93 -10.64
CA ARG A 141 3.23 10.25 -10.08
C ARG A 141 4.39 10.21 -9.08
N TYR A 142 5.02 11.36 -8.90
CA TYR A 142 5.83 11.62 -7.71
C TYR A 142 4.97 12.41 -6.73
N ASP A 143 4.93 11.97 -5.49
CA ASP A 143 4.21 12.64 -4.43
C ASP A 143 5.21 13.45 -3.58
N GLU A 144 5.11 14.77 -3.63
CA GLU A 144 6.05 15.65 -2.93
C GLU A 144 5.86 15.63 -1.42
N VAL A 145 4.68 15.20 -0.92
CA VAL A 145 4.37 15.18 0.51
C VAL A 145 5.13 14.06 1.21
N ASP A 146 5.11 12.86 0.65
CA ASP A 146 5.80 11.69 1.23
C ASP A 146 7.11 11.34 0.51
N GLY A 147 7.43 12.02 -0.59
CA GLY A 147 8.65 11.83 -1.37
C GLY A 147 8.70 10.49 -2.10
N ASN A 148 7.55 9.86 -2.39
CA ASN A 148 7.49 8.55 -3.03
C ASN A 148 7.14 8.63 -4.52
N HIS A 149 7.76 7.76 -5.30
CA HIS A 149 7.36 7.45 -6.66
C HIS A 149 6.26 6.37 -6.63
N LYS A 150 5.07 6.73 -7.11
CA LYS A 150 3.88 5.87 -7.06
C LYS A 150 3.47 5.47 -8.46
N TYR A 151 3.21 4.19 -8.66
CA TYR A 151 2.82 3.58 -9.92
C TYR A 151 1.51 2.83 -9.74
N VAL A 152 0.67 2.81 -10.77
CA VAL A 152 -0.49 1.92 -10.82
C VAL A 152 -0.18 0.85 -11.86
N PHE A 153 -0.03 -0.39 -11.42
CA PHE A 153 0.18 -1.55 -12.27
C PHE A 153 -1.17 -2.18 -12.62
N ALA A 154 -1.30 -2.62 -13.87
CA ALA A 154 -2.53 -3.23 -14.35
C ALA A 154 -2.26 -4.35 -15.37
N TYR A 155 -3.18 -5.30 -15.48
CA TYR A 155 -3.12 -6.38 -16.44
C TYR A 155 -4.46 -6.54 -17.19
N PRO A 156 -4.49 -7.14 -18.39
CA PRO A 156 -5.72 -7.29 -19.16
C PRO A 156 -6.78 -8.09 -18.41
N LYS A 157 -8.03 -7.63 -18.51
CA LYS A 157 -9.19 -8.39 -18.03
C LYS A 157 -9.49 -9.57 -18.97
N ASP A 158 -8.75 -10.66 -18.78
CA ASP A 158 -8.75 -11.84 -19.65
C ASP A 158 -8.85 -13.12 -18.79
N VAL A 159 -9.72 -14.07 -19.17
CA VAL A 159 -9.93 -15.33 -18.42
C VAL A 159 -8.69 -16.19 -18.30
N THR A 160 -7.75 -16.07 -19.23
CA THR A 160 -6.49 -16.79 -19.14
C THR A 160 -5.74 -16.41 -17.86
N TYR A 161 -5.91 -15.19 -17.33
CA TYR A 161 -5.30 -14.70 -16.10
C TYR A 161 -5.95 -15.28 -14.84
N GLY A 162 -7.05 -16.01 -14.95
CA GLY A 162 -7.75 -16.53 -13.77
C GLY A 162 -8.33 -15.40 -12.90
N LEU A 163 -8.47 -15.68 -11.61
CA LEU A 163 -9.00 -14.71 -10.64
C LEU A 163 -7.84 -13.97 -10.00
N HIS A 164 -8.00 -12.66 -9.75
CA HIS A 164 -7.02 -11.92 -8.95
C HIS A 164 -6.77 -12.66 -7.62
N TYR A 165 -5.51 -13.03 -7.33
CA TYR A 165 -5.16 -14.00 -6.29
C TYR A 165 -5.74 -13.63 -4.91
N TYR A 166 -5.57 -12.37 -4.49
CA TYR A 166 -6.00 -11.90 -3.17
C TYR A 166 -7.50 -11.60 -3.05
N THR A 167 -8.11 -11.01 -4.08
CA THR A 167 -9.52 -10.60 -4.05
C THR A 167 -10.46 -11.67 -4.62
N LYS A 168 -9.91 -12.72 -5.25
CA LYS A 168 -10.60 -13.85 -5.90
C LYS A 168 -11.76 -13.42 -6.80
N LYS A 169 -11.53 -12.37 -7.58
CA LYS A 169 -12.58 -11.74 -8.39
C LYS A 169 -12.76 -12.39 -9.76
N THR A 170 -13.98 -12.85 -10.05
CA THR A 170 -14.50 -13.07 -11.41
C THR A 170 -15.28 -11.83 -11.85
N GLN A 171 -15.09 -11.35 -13.07
CA GLN A 171 -16.08 -10.45 -13.68
C GLN A 171 -16.54 -11.03 -15.02
N PRO A 172 -17.85 -10.99 -15.33
CA PRO A 172 -18.37 -11.45 -16.62
C PRO A 172 -17.72 -10.66 -17.76
N ILE A 173 -17.25 -11.39 -18.77
CA ILE A 173 -16.37 -10.88 -19.81
C ILE A 173 -17.20 -10.13 -20.86
N LYS A 174 -16.92 -8.83 -21.01
CA LYS A 174 -16.73 -8.23 -22.33
C LYS A 174 -15.24 -7.86 -22.39
N GLU A 175 -14.52 -8.36 -23.38
CA GLU A 175 -13.06 -8.30 -23.56
C GLU A 175 -12.55 -6.87 -23.81
N THR A 176 -12.81 -5.95 -22.89
CA THR A 176 -12.33 -4.57 -22.96
C THR A 176 -12.12 -4.09 -21.52
N GLY A 177 -10.86 -3.90 -21.10
CA GLY A 177 -10.54 -3.33 -19.79
C GLY A 177 -9.25 -3.87 -19.17
N MET A 178 -8.80 -3.20 -18.12
CA MET A 178 -7.64 -3.56 -17.31
C MET A 178 -8.08 -3.79 -15.86
N LEU A 179 -7.42 -4.70 -15.15
CA LEU A 179 -7.54 -4.91 -13.71
C LEU A 179 -6.26 -4.43 -13.03
N GLY A 180 -6.37 -3.87 -11.82
CA GLY A 180 -5.21 -3.55 -11.01
C GLY A 180 -4.41 -4.78 -10.64
N ALA A 181 -3.08 -4.70 -10.74
CA ALA A 181 -2.19 -5.72 -10.17
C ALA A 181 -2.15 -5.60 -8.64
N CYS A 182 -2.16 -4.36 -8.16
CA CYS A 182 -2.63 -4.00 -6.82
C CYS A 182 -4.13 -3.68 -6.94
N GLY A 183 -5.00 -4.66 -6.73
CA GLY A 183 -6.45 -4.49 -6.91
C GLY A 183 -7.20 -4.33 -5.58
N ASP A 184 -8.11 -3.36 -5.51
CA ASP A 184 -9.14 -3.34 -4.45
C ASP A 184 -10.24 -4.41 -4.71
N ILE A 185 -11.28 -4.47 -3.87
CA ILE A 185 -12.45 -5.35 -4.14
C ILE A 185 -13.14 -5.09 -5.46
N ASN A 186 -13.04 -3.86 -5.97
CA ASN A 186 -13.61 -3.45 -7.24
C ASN A 186 -12.68 -3.78 -8.42
N GLY A 187 -11.47 -4.28 -8.17
CA GLY A 187 -10.46 -4.56 -9.17
C GLY A 187 -9.86 -3.28 -9.75
N GLU A 188 -10.10 -2.14 -9.10
CA GLU A 188 -9.50 -0.86 -9.43
C GLU A 188 -8.02 -0.86 -9.01
N GLY A 189 -7.19 -0.25 -9.85
CA GLY A 189 -5.76 -0.18 -9.63
C GLY A 189 -5.40 0.76 -8.48
N LEU A 190 -4.86 0.18 -7.42
CA LEU A 190 -4.21 0.88 -6.32
C LEU A 190 -2.77 1.22 -6.68
N GLU A 191 -2.25 2.23 -6.00
CA GLU A 191 -0.87 2.65 -6.14
C GLU A 191 0.08 1.66 -5.46
N ALA A 192 1.29 1.58 -5.99
CA ALA A 192 2.41 0.83 -5.48
C ALA A 192 3.68 1.67 -5.51
N VAL A 193 4.59 1.39 -4.58
CA VAL A 193 5.98 1.84 -4.63
C VAL A 193 6.86 0.68 -5.09
N VAL A 194 8.03 0.99 -5.64
CA VAL A 194 8.93 -0.03 -6.19
C VAL A 194 10.28 0.02 -5.49
N TYR A 195 10.64 -1.02 -4.75
CA TYR A 195 11.93 -1.07 -4.07
C TYR A 195 13.00 -1.75 -4.94
N GLU A 196 14.23 -1.32 -4.75
CA GLU A 196 15.43 -1.93 -5.32
C GLU A 196 16.02 -2.93 -4.34
N ASP A 197 16.52 -4.04 -4.87
CA ASP A 197 17.28 -5.06 -4.13
C ASP A 197 16.60 -5.47 -2.81
N LEU A 198 15.29 -5.72 -2.86
CA LEU A 198 14.47 -6.04 -1.69
C LEU A 198 13.80 -7.39 -1.88
N HIS A 199 14.15 -8.33 -1.01
CA HIS A 199 13.41 -9.57 -0.82
C HIS A 199 12.59 -9.50 0.47
N VAL A 200 11.33 -9.92 0.41
CA VAL A 200 10.48 -10.15 1.58
C VAL A 200 9.84 -11.53 1.50
N ASP A 201 10.18 -12.42 2.44
CA ASP A 201 9.52 -13.71 2.55
C ASP A 201 8.05 -13.48 2.92
N MET A 202 7.15 -13.86 2.02
CA MET A 202 5.72 -13.63 2.16
C MET A 202 5.06 -14.49 3.23
N LYS A 203 5.76 -15.48 3.79
CA LYS A 203 5.29 -16.34 4.86
C LYS A 203 5.45 -15.68 6.23
N ASP A 204 6.63 -15.15 6.53
CA ASP A 204 6.97 -14.65 7.87
C ASP A 204 7.36 -13.16 7.91
N GLY A 205 7.46 -12.51 6.75
CA GLY A 205 7.84 -11.11 6.63
C GLY A 205 9.31 -10.85 6.91
N TYR A 206 10.17 -11.87 6.82
CA TYR A 206 11.62 -11.67 6.85
C TYR A 206 12.05 -10.80 5.66
N VAL A 207 12.94 -9.84 5.91
CA VAL A 207 13.43 -8.92 4.89
C VAL A 207 14.92 -9.13 4.69
N ASP A 208 15.35 -9.25 3.43
CA ASP A 208 16.75 -9.28 3.05
C ASP A 208 17.05 -8.30 1.90
N ASN A 209 18.33 -7.93 1.80
CA ASN A 209 18.86 -7.22 0.65
C ASN A 209 19.32 -8.24 -0.39
N GLU A 210 18.40 -8.64 -1.25
CA GLU A 210 18.70 -9.51 -2.38
C GLU A 210 18.84 -8.69 -3.66
N LYS A 211 20.04 -8.71 -4.22
CA LYS A 211 20.38 -7.93 -5.41
C LYS A 211 19.54 -8.35 -6.61
N ASP A 212 19.38 -7.40 -7.53
CA ASP A 212 18.76 -7.60 -8.83
C ASP A 212 17.24 -7.82 -8.78
N LEU A 213 16.64 -7.75 -7.59
CA LEU A 213 15.20 -7.77 -7.42
C LEU A 213 14.58 -6.37 -7.56
N ILE A 214 13.43 -6.35 -8.20
CA ILE A 214 12.49 -5.23 -8.22
C ILE A 214 11.27 -5.70 -7.42
N ASN A 215 11.08 -5.15 -6.22
CA ASN A 215 9.91 -5.45 -5.41
C ASN A 215 8.81 -4.42 -5.69
N ILE A 216 7.63 -4.89 -6.11
CA ILE A 216 6.47 -4.04 -6.37
C ILE A 216 5.54 -4.14 -5.15
N ALA A 217 5.55 -3.10 -4.32
CA ALA A 217 4.84 -3.09 -3.04
C ALA A 217 3.58 -2.23 -3.11
N CYS A 218 2.42 -2.88 -3.09
CA CYS A 218 1.13 -2.20 -3.08
C CYS A 218 0.93 -1.41 -1.77
N LEU A 219 0.35 -0.21 -1.89
CA LEU A 219 0.15 0.70 -0.77
C LEU A 219 -0.94 0.27 0.24
N ASP A 220 -1.69 -0.79 -0.06
CA ASP A 220 -2.61 -1.44 0.88
C ASP A 220 -1.91 -2.50 1.76
N GLY A 221 -0.75 -3.02 1.33
CA GLY A 221 0.09 -3.97 2.05
C GLY A 221 1.10 -3.33 3.01
N GLY A 222 1.63 -4.12 3.94
CA GLY A 222 2.60 -3.65 4.95
C GLY A 222 3.89 -3.07 4.35
N ILE A 223 4.42 -3.69 3.29
CA ILE A 223 5.65 -3.23 2.63
C ILE A 223 5.45 -1.86 1.96
N GLY A 224 4.34 -1.66 1.26
CA GLY A 224 4.03 -0.38 0.60
C GLY A 224 3.65 0.71 1.62
N LYS A 225 2.88 0.37 2.66
CA LYS A 225 2.54 1.30 3.75
C LYS A 225 3.76 1.80 4.51
N SER A 226 4.83 1.01 4.62
CA SER A 226 6.07 1.44 5.26
C SER A 226 6.64 2.70 4.60
N ALA A 227 6.64 2.78 3.26
CA ALA A 227 7.04 4.00 2.55
C ALA A 227 6.09 5.18 2.80
N LEU A 228 4.79 4.96 2.95
CA LEU A 228 3.84 6.02 3.30
C LEU A 228 4.08 6.58 4.70
N TRP A 229 4.60 5.75 5.60
CA TRP A 229 5.06 6.18 6.92
C TRP A 229 6.48 6.74 6.87
N GLY A 230 7.07 6.97 5.69
CA GLY A 230 8.42 7.51 5.54
C GLY A 230 9.56 6.52 5.78
N PHE A 231 9.24 5.25 6.10
CA PHE A 231 10.23 4.21 6.35
C PHE A 231 10.60 3.53 5.04
N ARG A 232 11.81 3.82 4.55
CA ARG A 232 12.33 3.24 3.30
C ARG A 232 13.65 2.51 3.59
N PRO A 233 13.91 1.34 2.97
CA PRO A 233 15.10 0.54 3.28
C PRO A 233 16.41 1.30 3.13
N TRP A 234 16.52 2.19 2.14
CA TRP A 234 17.72 3.01 1.90
C TRP A 234 17.91 4.17 2.88
N ASP A 235 16.89 4.51 3.67
CA ASP A 235 16.98 5.57 4.69
C ASP A 235 17.25 4.98 6.08
N ILE A 236 16.58 3.87 6.41
CA ILE A 236 16.59 3.31 7.77
C ILE A 236 17.32 1.98 7.91
N GLY A 237 17.62 1.30 6.81
CA GLY A 237 18.17 -0.07 6.80
C GLY A 237 17.10 -1.14 6.62
N TYR A 238 17.47 -2.27 6.02
CA TYR A 238 16.57 -3.40 5.73
C TYR A 238 16.05 -4.08 7.02
N TYR A 239 16.93 -4.22 8.02
CA TYR A 239 16.57 -4.81 9.30
C TYR A 239 15.52 -3.96 10.03
N GLU A 240 15.74 -2.65 10.10
CA GLU A 240 14.79 -1.70 10.67
C GLU A 240 13.48 -1.59 9.86
N PHE A 241 13.55 -1.68 8.54
CA PHE A 241 12.38 -1.73 7.66
C PHE A 241 11.49 -2.96 7.91
N MET A 242 12.08 -4.13 8.21
CA MET A 242 11.31 -5.28 8.69
C MET A 242 10.53 -4.95 9.97
N GLY A 243 11.15 -4.20 10.89
CA GLY A 243 10.47 -3.69 12.07
C GLY A 243 9.26 -2.82 11.73
N ALA A 244 9.39 -1.90 10.75
CA ALA A 244 8.29 -1.04 10.31
C ALA A 244 7.10 -1.86 9.77
N ILE A 245 7.37 -2.88 8.96
CA ILE A 245 6.35 -3.79 8.43
C ILE A 245 5.62 -4.50 9.58
N ARG A 246 6.38 -5.03 10.55
CA ARG A 246 5.82 -5.71 11.74
C ARG A 246 4.97 -4.75 12.57
N THR A 247 5.45 -3.51 12.75
CA THR A 247 4.69 -2.44 13.40
C THR A 247 3.38 -2.20 12.66
N ILE A 248 3.36 -1.97 11.34
CA ILE A 248 2.10 -1.72 10.61
C ILE A 248 1.09 -2.85 10.80
N ARG A 249 1.56 -4.09 10.84
CA ARG A 249 0.72 -5.30 10.89
C ARG A 249 0.36 -5.75 12.30
N ALA A 250 0.86 -5.08 13.32
CA ALA A 250 0.80 -5.56 14.70
C ALA A 250 1.33 -7.00 14.82
N ASP A 251 2.40 -7.31 14.10
CA ASP A 251 3.06 -8.62 14.15
C ASP A 251 3.87 -8.70 15.45
N TYR A 252 3.16 -8.99 16.54
CA TYR A 252 3.72 -9.02 17.89
C TYR A 252 4.75 -10.13 18.03
N CYS A 253 4.54 -11.27 17.40
CA CYS A 253 5.41 -12.43 17.53
C CYS A 253 6.56 -12.44 16.53
N GLY A 254 6.45 -11.64 15.48
CA GLY A 254 7.48 -11.54 14.47
C GLY A 254 7.58 -12.77 13.58
N ASP A 255 6.45 -13.45 13.39
CA ASP A 255 6.30 -14.70 12.65
C ASP A 255 5.48 -14.52 11.36
N GLY A 256 5.15 -13.27 11.02
CA GLY A 256 4.36 -12.92 9.87
C GLY A 256 2.86 -12.86 10.16
N ASP A 257 2.37 -13.19 11.35
CA ASP A 257 0.95 -13.10 11.66
C ASP A 257 0.52 -11.66 12.01
N SER A 258 -0.54 -11.19 11.36
CA SER A 258 -1.10 -9.87 11.62
C SER A 258 -2.16 -9.91 12.73
N TRP A 259 -1.98 -9.09 13.76
CA TRP A 259 -2.96 -8.92 14.84
C TRP A 259 -3.84 -7.67 14.69
N THR A 260 -3.84 -7.07 13.50
CA THR A 260 -4.69 -5.92 13.17
C THR A 260 -5.56 -6.18 11.93
N LYS A 261 -6.37 -5.20 11.53
CA LYS A 261 -7.21 -5.22 10.32
C LYS A 261 -7.23 -3.84 9.65
N PRO A 262 -7.63 -3.72 8.37
CA PRO A 262 -7.81 -2.40 7.76
C PRO A 262 -8.69 -1.49 8.62
N GLY A 263 -8.31 -0.23 8.76
CA GLY A 263 -9.06 0.79 9.52
C GLY A 263 -8.76 0.86 11.02
N THR A 264 -7.99 -0.08 11.59
CA THR A 264 -7.51 0.04 12.97
C THR A 264 -6.55 1.22 13.08
N ALA A 265 -6.88 2.19 13.93
CA ALA A 265 -6.05 3.35 14.19
C ALA A 265 -4.85 2.99 15.07
N ILE A 266 -3.77 3.75 14.92
CA ILE A 266 -2.52 3.58 15.63
C ILE A 266 -1.88 4.95 15.77
N GLU A 267 -1.27 5.22 16.92
CA GLU A 267 -0.27 6.27 17.02
C GLU A 267 1.12 5.67 17.12
N LEU A 268 2.09 6.37 16.54
CA LEU A 268 3.46 5.90 16.40
C LEU A 268 4.43 7.00 16.80
N GLU A 269 5.44 6.62 17.57
CA GLU A 269 6.69 7.34 17.71
C GLU A 269 7.82 6.42 17.25
N ASP A 270 8.82 6.98 16.57
CA ASP A 270 9.94 6.20 16.03
C ASP A 270 11.30 6.82 16.36
N LYS A 271 12.34 6.00 16.22
CA LYS A 271 13.71 6.36 16.58
C LYS A 271 14.30 7.48 15.71
N TRP A 272 13.80 7.67 14.49
CA TRP A 272 14.29 8.68 13.56
C TRP A 272 13.57 10.02 13.72
N GLY A 273 12.50 10.05 14.51
CA GLY A 273 11.70 11.25 14.74
C GLY A 273 10.86 11.64 13.52
N TYR A 274 10.49 10.66 12.67
CA TYR A 274 9.54 10.92 11.58
C TYR A 274 8.13 11.12 12.13
N HIS A 275 7.80 10.39 13.20
CA HIS A 275 6.54 10.43 13.91
C HIS A 275 6.76 10.63 15.41
N THR A 276 5.82 11.33 16.02
CA THR A 276 5.68 11.46 17.46
C THR A 276 4.20 11.37 17.80
N PHE A 277 3.87 11.03 19.04
CA PHE A 277 2.48 10.88 19.46
C PHE A 277 1.71 12.19 19.32
N ALA A 278 0.51 12.09 18.75
CA ALA A 278 -0.44 13.18 18.70
C ALA A 278 -1.15 13.31 20.05
N ASP A 279 -1.54 12.18 20.66
CA ASP A 279 -2.06 12.11 22.02
C ASP A 279 -1.11 11.28 22.92
N PRO A 280 -0.22 11.94 23.70
CA PRO A 280 0.68 11.26 24.60
C PRO A 280 -0.05 10.56 25.77
N LEU A 281 -1.34 10.81 26.00
CA LEU A 281 -2.12 10.17 27.07
C LEU A 281 -2.67 8.80 26.66
N LEU A 282 -2.65 8.45 25.36
CA LEU A 282 -3.03 7.11 24.93
C LEU A 282 -2.16 6.05 25.59
N LYS A 283 -2.76 4.88 25.83
CA LYS A 283 -2.07 3.77 26.47
C LYS A 283 -1.07 3.16 25.50
N THR A 284 0.12 2.87 26.01
CA THR A 284 1.11 2.07 25.28
C THR A 284 0.47 0.78 24.79
N GLU A 285 0.65 0.52 23.50
CA GLU A 285 0.34 -0.77 22.91
C GLU A 285 1.55 -1.67 23.06
N ALA A 286 2.65 -1.34 22.38
CA ALA A 286 3.82 -2.19 22.25
C ALA A 286 5.06 -1.40 21.79
N PHE A 287 6.22 -2.03 21.96
CA PHE A 287 7.49 -1.60 21.36
C PHE A 287 7.93 -2.62 20.34
N PHE A 288 8.04 -2.21 19.09
CA PHE A 288 8.34 -3.09 17.97
C PHE A 288 9.78 -2.95 17.49
N GLY A 289 10.27 -4.08 17.04
CA GLY A 289 11.53 -4.23 16.33
C GLY A 289 11.42 -5.29 15.25
N PRO A 290 12.56 -5.63 14.63
CA PRO A 290 12.60 -6.58 13.53
C PRO A 290 12.35 -8.03 13.98
N LYS A 291 12.28 -8.29 15.29
CA LYS A 291 11.93 -9.59 15.88
C LYS A 291 10.47 -9.65 16.35
N GLY A 292 9.66 -8.64 16.03
CA GLY A 292 8.30 -8.48 16.56
C GLY A 292 8.28 -7.48 17.71
N ALA A 293 7.27 -7.57 18.56
CA ALA A 293 7.15 -6.73 19.75
C ALA A 293 8.03 -7.28 20.90
N ALA A 294 8.81 -6.40 21.53
CA ALA A 294 9.56 -6.74 22.74
C ALA A 294 8.65 -6.87 23.96
N CYS A 295 7.52 -6.16 23.96
CA CYS A 295 6.50 -6.17 24.99
C CYS A 295 5.15 -5.74 24.39
N VAL A 296 4.06 -6.11 25.04
CA VAL A 296 2.70 -5.66 24.70
C VAL A 296 1.93 -5.40 25.99
N THR A 297 1.31 -4.23 26.11
CA THR A 297 0.47 -3.84 27.26
C THR A 297 -1.00 -3.92 26.90
N ARG A 298 -1.38 -3.35 25.75
CA ARG A 298 -2.74 -3.36 25.24
C ARG A 298 -2.72 -3.60 23.73
N PRO A 299 -3.21 -4.74 23.24
CA PRO A 299 -3.33 -4.95 21.80
C PRO A 299 -4.19 -3.86 21.14
N ARG A 300 -3.84 -3.44 19.92
CA ARG A 300 -4.58 -2.41 19.14
C ARG A 300 -6.07 -2.68 18.99
N ARG A 301 -6.43 -3.95 19.02
CA ARG A 301 -7.80 -4.41 18.91
C ARG A 301 -8.26 -4.88 20.29
N PRO A 302 -9.11 -4.12 21.00
CA PRO A 302 -9.48 -4.44 22.38
C PRO A 302 -10.20 -5.78 22.55
N GLU A 303 -10.80 -6.30 21.48
CA GLU A 303 -11.36 -7.66 21.43
C GLU A 303 -10.29 -8.76 21.53
N ILE A 304 -9.03 -8.44 21.22
CA ILE A 304 -7.87 -9.30 21.45
C ILE A 304 -7.36 -8.98 22.85
N GLN A 305 -7.60 -9.89 23.79
CA GLN A 305 -6.98 -9.78 25.11
C GLN A 305 -5.49 -10.07 25.00
N LEU A 306 -4.68 -9.49 25.90
CA LEU A 306 -3.23 -9.76 25.95
C LEU A 306 -2.94 -11.26 26.10
N THR A 307 -3.81 -12.00 26.81
CA THR A 307 -3.70 -13.46 26.93
C THR A 307 -3.92 -14.22 25.64
N GLY A 308 -4.47 -13.57 24.61
CA GLY A 308 -4.61 -14.12 23.27
C GLY A 308 -3.33 -14.00 22.44
N VAL A 309 -2.39 -13.12 22.83
CA VAL A 309 -1.11 -12.96 22.14
C VAL A 309 -0.07 -13.86 22.80
N GLU A 310 0.15 -15.03 22.22
CA GLU A 310 1.17 -16.00 22.66
C GLU A 310 2.14 -16.28 21.52
N CYS A 311 3.41 -15.97 21.75
CA CYS A 311 4.49 -16.18 20.80
C CYS A 311 5.27 -17.42 21.23
N ASN A 312 5.23 -18.47 20.41
CA ASN A 312 5.82 -19.78 20.74
C ASN A 312 5.37 -20.33 22.10
N GLY A 313 4.09 -20.15 22.45
CA GLY A 313 3.51 -20.62 23.71
C GLY A 313 3.88 -19.78 24.94
N ALA A 314 4.53 -18.62 24.75
CA ALA A 314 4.85 -17.68 25.81
C ALA A 314 4.17 -16.33 25.57
N LYS A 315 3.69 -15.71 26.65
CA LYS A 315 3.15 -14.34 26.59
C LYS A 315 4.30 -13.33 26.52
N LEU A 316 4.10 -12.31 25.70
CA LEU A 316 4.99 -11.15 25.73
C LEU A 316 4.85 -10.41 27.08
N PRO A 317 5.94 -9.84 27.61
CA PRO A 317 5.89 -9.08 28.83
C PRO A 317 5.08 -7.78 28.65
N ASP A 318 4.56 -7.26 29.76
CA ASP A 318 3.94 -5.93 29.81
C ASP A 318 5.02 -4.84 29.64
N CYS A 319 4.70 -3.77 28.90
CA CYS A 319 5.66 -2.69 28.63
C CYS A 319 5.89 -1.77 29.82
N LYS A 320 4.97 -1.74 30.79
CA LYS A 320 5.03 -0.86 31.97
C LYS A 320 5.23 0.60 31.53
N ASP A 321 6.11 1.33 32.23
CA ASP A 321 6.45 2.72 31.95
C ASP A 321 7.67 2.86 31.01
N ALA A 322 7.93 1.84 30.19
CA ALA A 322 9.06 1.85 29.26
C ALA A 322 8.93 2.97 28.22
N LYS A 323 10.08 3.37 27.69
CA LYS A 323 10.25 4.40 26.65
C LYS A 323 11.01 3.82 25.47
N LEU A 324 10.97 4.54 24.36
CA LEU A 324 11.69 4.14 23.17
C LEU A 324 13.19 4.08 23.47
N GLY A 325 13.81 2.93 23.18
CA GLY A 325 15.21 2.64 23.50
C GLY A 325 15.44 1.83 24.78
N ASP A 326 14.42 1.61 25.62
CA ASP A 326 14.56 0.74 26.81
C ASP A 326 14.70 -0.74 26.46
N PHE A 327 14.12 -1.16 25.32
CA PHE A 327 14.29 -2.49 24.77
C PHE A 327 15.31 -2.48 23.62
N ALA A 328 16.27 -3.40 23.67
CA ALA A 328 17.21 -3.61 22.57
C ALA A 328 16.46 -3.97 21.28
N ASP A 329 17.01 -3.55 20.14
CA ASP A 329 16.46 -3.78 18.80
C ASP A 329 15.01 -3.30 18.60
N THR A 330 14.51 -2.37 19.41
CA THR A 330 13.21 -1.71 19.19
C THR A 330 13.38 -0.30 18.66
N TYR A 331 12.56 0.04 17.67
CA TYR A 331 12.67 1.29 16.91
C TYR A 331 11.34 2.03 16.79
N PHE A 332 10.24 1.36 17.11
CA PHE A 332 8.88 1.88 16.98
C PHE A 332 8.15 1.69 18.30
N TRP A 333 7.55 2.75 18.82
CA TRP A 333 6.68 2.72 19.98
C TRP A 333 5.28 3.09 19.53
N THR A 334 4.32 2.20 19.77
CA THR A 334 2.95 2.44 19.38
C THR A 334 2.03 2.59 20.58
N LYS A 335 0.98 3.38 20.38
CA LYS A 335 -0.13 3.55 21.32
C LYS A 335 -1.44 3.14 20.65
N ALA A 336 -2.29 2.48 21.43
CA ALA A 336 -3.60 2.02 20.98
C ALA A 336 -4.70 2.94 21.53
N PRO A 337 -5.59 3.46 20.67
CA PRO A 337 -6.78 4.22 21.08
C PRO A 337 -7.66 3.49 22.11
#